data_AF-A0A5X2H6J8-F1
#
_entry.id   AF-A0A5X2H6J8-F1
#
_cell.length_a   1.000
_cell.length_b   1.000
_cell.length_c   1.000
_cell.angle_alpha   90.00
_cell.angle_beta   90.00
_cell.angle_gamma   90.00
#
_symmetry.space_group_name_H-M   'P 1'
#
loop_
_entity.id
_entity.type
_entity.pdbx_description
1 polymer ?
#
loop_
_entity_poly.entity_id
_entity_poly.type
_entity_poly.pdbx_seq_one_letter_code
_entity_poly.pdbx_strand_id
1 'polypeptide(L)'
;HTLQTWLDLTEQLLETGVDSIAIKDMSGILTPMAAYELVSEIKKRYDVRLHLHCHATTGMAEMALLKAIEAGVDGVDTAISSMSATYGHPATEALVATLAGTEHDTGLDILKLENIAAYFREVRKKYHAFEGQLKGYDSR
;
A
#
# COMPACT_ATOMS: atom_id res chain seq x y z
N HIS A 1 5.57 3.80 19.51
CA HIS A 1 5.75 2.40 19.06
C HIS A 1 7.19 2.19 18.62
N THR A 2 7.74 0.99 18.81
CA THR A 2 9.08 0.61 18.37
C THR A 2 9.00 -0.60 17.44
N LEU A 3 10.08 -0.88 16.72
CA LEU A 3 10.18 -2.10 15.91
C LEU A 3 9.88 -3.36 16.75
N GLN A 4 10.48 -3.48 17.94
CA GLN A 4 10.27 -4.65 18.81
C GLN A 4 8.79 -4.83 19.17
N THR A 5 8.07 -3.75 19.49
CA THR A 5 6.63 -3.87 19.82
C THR A 5 5.80 -4.43 18.67
N TRP A 6 6.19 -4.20 17.41
CA TRP A 6 5.51 -4.76 16.24
C TRP A 6 5.87 -6.23 16.00
N LEU A 7 7.10 -6.62 16.31
CA LEU A 7 7.56 -8.00 16.17
C LEU A 7 6.94 -8.91 17.24
N ASP A 8 6.78 -8.41 18.47
CA ASP A 8 6.06 -9.12 19.54
C ASP A 8 4.58 -9.31 19.16
N LEU A 9 3.94 -8.27 18.60
CA LEU A 9 2.56 -8.37 18.12
C LEU A 9 2.43 -9.36 16.95
N THR A 10 3.42 -9.38 16.05
CA THR A 10 3.46 -10.33 14.93
C THR A 10 3.50 -11.76 15.47
N GLU A 11 4.37 -12.05 16.43
CA GLU A 11 4.46 -13.36 17.08
C GLU A 11 3.13 -13.76 17.74
N GLN A 12 2.52 -12.87 18.51
CA GLN A 12 1.22 -13.11 19.15
C GLN A 12 0.13 -13.44 18.12
N LEU A 13 0.09 -12.74 16.98
CA LEU A 13 -0.87 -13.04 15.91
C LEU A 13 -0.62 -14.43 15.31
N LEU A 14 0.63 -14.80 15.06
CA LEU A 14 0.99 -16.12 14.54
C LEU A 14 0.60 -17.25 15.49
N GLU A 15 0.75 -17.06 16.81
CA GLU A 15 0.33 -18.04 17.82
C GLU A 15 -1.17 -18.33 17.80
N THR A 16 -1.99 -17.38 17.32
CA THR A 16 -3.44 -17.60 17.14
C THR A 16 -3.79 -18.43 15.90
N GLY A 17 -2.82 -18.73 15.03
CA GLY A 17 -3.00 -19.54 13.82
C GLY A 17 -3.52 -18.77 12.61
N VAL A 18 -3.14 -17.50 12.44
CA VAL A 18 -3.52 -16.71 11.25
C VAL A 18 -2.83 -17.22 9.98
N ASP A 19 -3.54 -17.16 8.85
CA ASP A 19 -2.97 -17.53 7.53
C ASP A 19 -2.07 -16.43 6.94
N SER A 20 -2.27 -15.18 7.34
CA SER A 20 -1.52 -14.01 6.86
C SER A 20 -1.63 -12.84 7.83
N ILE A 21 -0.73 -11.88 7.69
CA ILE A 21 -0.69 -10.66 8.53
C ILE A 21 -0.77 -9.43 7.64
N ALA A 22 -1.55 -8.44 8.08
CA ALA A 22 -1.63 -7.14 7.43
C ALA A 22 -0.96 -6.05 8.30
N ILE A 23 -0.01 -5.32 7.73
CA ILE A 23 0.47 -4.05 8.28
C ILE A 23 -0.48 -2.97 7.77
N LYS A 24 -1.26 -2.38 8.68
CA LYS A 24 -2.26 -1.36 8.34
C LYS A 24 -1.85 0.02 8.84
N ASP A 25 -1.41 0.87 7.93
CA ASP A 25 -1.21 2.30 8.15
C ASP A 25 -2.43 3.08 7.66
N MET A 26 -3.35 3.34 8.58
CA MET A 26 -4.58 4.09 8.30
C MET A 26 -4.34 5.59 8.07
N SER A 27 -3.24 6.14 8.61
CA SER A 27 -2.98 7.58 8.62
C SER A 27 -2.01 8.00 7.53
N GLY A 28 -1.29 7.06 6.92
CA GLY A 28 -0.24 7.34 5.94
C GLY A 28 1.07 7.81 6.58
N ILE A 29 1.34 7.44 7.83
CA ILE A 29 2.53 7.90 8.57
C ILE A 29 3.74 6.96 8.49
N LEU A 30 3.58 5.79 7.87
CA LEU A 30 4.64 4.81 7.71
C LEU A 30 5.68 5.35 6.72
N THR A 31 6.86 5.68 7.25
CA THR A 31 7.96 6.14 6.40
C THR A 31 8.51 4.99 5.56
N PRO A 32 9.09 5.27 4.38
CA PRO A 32 9.60 4.21 3.51
C PRO A 32 10.71 3.36 4.15
N MET A 33 11.57 3.98 4.95
CA MET A 33 12.64 3.27 5.66
C MET A 33 12.09 2.38 6.78
N ALA A 34 11.07 2.86 7.51
CA ALA A 34 10.40 2.05 8.52
C ALA A 34 9.63 0.88 7.90
N ALA A 35 9.01 1.08 6.73
CA ALA A 35 8.37 0.00 5.96
C ALA A 35 9.38 -1.09 5.59
N TYR A 36 10.52 -0.68 5.01
CA TYR A 36 11.59 -1.62 4.65
C TYR A 36 12.10 -2.41 5.85
N GLU A 37 12.41 -1.72 6.95
CA GLU A 37 12.95 -2.33 8.17
C GLU A 37 11.97 -3.32 8.79
N LEU A 38 10.71 -2.91 8.98
CA LEU A 38 9.68 -3.75 9.59
C LEU A 38 9.40 -5.00 8.75
N VAL A 39 9.20 -4.85 7.44
CA VAL A 39 8.95 -5.98 6.53
C VAL A 39 10.15 -6.91 6.52
N SER A 40 11.37 -6.38 6.40
CA SER A 40 12.59 -7.19 6.40
C SER A 40 12.71 -8.03 7.68
N GLU A 41 12.46 -7.45 8.84
CA GLU A 41 12.58 -8.19 10.11
C GLU A 41 11.49 -9.24 10.30
N ILE A 42 10.26 -8.98 9.85
CA ILE A 42 9.19 -9.99 9.87
C ILE A 42 9.56 -11.16 8.95
N LYS A 43 9.91 -10.88 7.68
CA LYS A 43 10.21 -11.91 6.68
C LYS A 43 11.47 -12.72 6.99
N LYS A 44 12.41 -12.18 7.77
CA LYS A 44 13.58 -12.93 8.29
C LYS A 44 13.23 -13.95 9.36
N ARG A 45 12.23 -13.66 10.20
CA ARG A 45 11.92 -14.43 11.41
C ARG A 45 10.79 -15.42 11.20
N TYR A 46 9.84 -15.09 10.33
CA TYR A 46 8.60 -15.82 10.19
C TYR A 46 8.32 -16.13 8.72
N ASP A 47 7.95 -17.38 8.46
CA ASP A 47 7.40 -17.80 7.17
C ASP A 47 5.89 -17.52 7.15
N VAL A 48 5.54 -16.25 6.93
CA VAL A 48 4.16 -15.78 6.86
C VAL A 48 3.96 -14.89 5.64
N ARG A 49 2.75 -14.96 5.07
CA ARG A 49 2.31 -14.01 4.05
C ARG A 49 2.00 -12.67 4.70
N LEU A 50 2.69 -11.62 4.25
CA LEU A 50 2.58 -10.27 4.75
C LEU A 50 1.95 -9.35 3.70
N HIS A 51 0.99 -8.54 4.12
CA HIS A 51 0.29 -7.59 3.25
C HIS A 51 0.43 -6.17 3.81
N LEU A 52 0.72 -5.18 2.96
CA LEU A 52 0.82 -3.78 3.37
C LEU A 52 -0.35 -2.95 2.84
N HIS A 53 -1.00 -2.22 3.76
CA HIS A 53 -2.03 -1.25 3.47
C HIS A 53 -1.59 0.13 3.96
N CYS A 54 -1.52 1.12 3.07
CA CYS A 54 -1.08 2.47 3.41
C CYS A 54 -1.89 3.55 2.71
N HIS A 55 -2.32 4.57 3.45
CA HIS A 55 -3.02 5.73 2.91
C HIS A 55 -2.06 6.80 2.35
N ALA A 56 -2.40 7.40 1.23
CA ALA A 56 -1.58 8.39 0.50
C ALA A 56 -1.61 9.81 1.09
N THR A 57 -2.29 10.00 2.23
CA THR A 57 -2.61 11.32 2.81
C THR A 57 -1.40 12.23 2.94
N THR A 58 -0.26 11.67 3.36
CA THR A 58 0.99 12.42 3.61
C THR A 58 1.96 12.43 2.43
N GLY A 59 1.65 11.68 1.36
CA GLY A 59 2.53 11.49 0.20
C GLY A 59 3.68 10.50 0.42
N MET A 60 3.68 9.73 1.51
CA MET A 60 4.70 8.71 1.77
C MET A 60 4.34 7.32 1.23
N ALA A 61 3.05 7.05 0.99
CA ALA A 61 2.56 5.70 0.73
C ALA A 61 3.23 5.04 -0.48
N GLU A 62 3.31 5.71 -1.62
CA GLU A 62 3.94 5.17 -2.84
C GLU A 62 5.36 4.67 -2.57
N MET A 63 6.15 5.48 -1.87
CA MET A 63 7.53 5.13 -1.50
C MET A 63 7.55 4.01 -0.46
N ALA A 64 6.62 4.00 0.50
CA ALA A 64 6.52 2.95 1.50
C ALA A 64 6.15 1.59 0.90
N LEU A 65 5.22 1.57 -0.07
CA LEU A 65 4.87 0.36 -0.81
C LEU A 65 6.08 -0.17 -1.59
N LEU A 66 6.76 0.69 -2.35
CA LEU A 66 7.94 0.27 -3.11
C LEU A 66 9.03 -0.31 -2.20
N LYS A 67 9.33 0.38 -1.09
CA LYS A 67 10.31 -0.11 -0.11
C LYS A 67 9.87 -1.41 0.58
N ALA A 68 8.58 -1.60 0.83
CA ALA A 68 8.07 -2.87 1.37
C ALA A 68 8.19 -4.02 0.36
N ILE A 69 7.96 -3.75 -0.93
CA ILE A 69 8.14 -4.72 -2.03
C ILE A 69 9.60 -5.16 -2.12
N GLU A 70 10.53 -4.21 -2.12
CA GLU A 70 11.97 -4.51 -2.09
C GLU A 70 12.40 -5.30 -0.84
N ALA A 71 11.67 -5.16 0.28
CA ALA A 71 11.90 -5.91 1.51
C ALA A 71 11.23 -7.30 1.52
N GLY A 72 10.44 -7.65 0.50
CA GLY A 72 9.80 -8.96 0.36
C GLY A 72 8.38 -9.06 0.93
N VAL A 73 7.63 -7.95 0.98
CA VAL A 73 6.17 -8.04 1.27
C VAL A 73 5.45 -8.81 0.16
N ASP A 74 4.48 -9.64 0.51
CA ASP A 74 3.81 -10.55 -0.42
C ASP A 74 2.58 -9.93 -1.11
N GLY A 75 2.08 -8.80 -0.60
CA GLY A 75 0.92 -8.12 -1.13
C GLY A 75 0.85 -6.66 -0.68
N VAL A 76 0.26 -5.81 -1.51
CA VAL A 76 0.03 -4.40 -1.20
C VAL A 76 -1.34 -3.97 -1.69
N ASP A 77 -1.97 -3.04 -0.98
CA ASP A 77 -3.22 -2.43 -1.39
C ASP A 77 -2.99 -1.18 -2.24
N THR A 78 -3.74 -1.06 -3.32
CA THR A 78 -3.77 0.11 -4.21
C THR A 78 -5.20 0.44 -4.59
N ALA A 79 -5.41 1.63 -5.18
CA ALA A 79 -6.67 2.04 -5.75
C ALA A 79 -6.51 2.35 -7.23
N ILE A 80 -7.51 2.02 -8.06
CA ILE A 80 -7.56 2.44 -9.47
C ILE A 80 -7.30 3.95 -9.57
N SER A 81 -6.45 4.39 -10.49
CA SER A 81 -5.86 5.74 -10.51
C SER A 81 -6.88 6.89 -10.45
N SER A 82 -8.06 6.73 -11.05
CA SER A 82 -9.13 7.75 -10.99
C SER A 82 -9.75 7.90 -9.59
N MET A 83 -9.55 6.92 -8.71
CA MET A 83 -10.05 6.82 -7.34
C MET A 83 -8.92 6.82 -6.29
N SER A 84 -7.68 7.13 -6.69
CA SER A 84 -6.49 7.07 -5.83
C SER A 84 -6.08 8.43 -5.26
N ALA A 85 -5.00 8.44 -4.47
CA ALA A 85 -4.36 9.59 -3.85
C ALA A 85 -5.21 10.31 -2.79
N THR A 86 -4.71 11.44 -2.30
CA THR A 86 -5.27 12.23 -1.19
C THR A 86 -5.60 11.34 0.01
N TYR A 87 -6.85 11.26 0.44
CA TYR A 87 -7.29 10.45 1.58
C TYR A 87 -7.30 8.94 1.30
N GLY A 88 -7.11 8.53 0.04
CA GLY A 88 -7.15 7.15 -0.41
C GLY A 88 -5.78 6.48 -0.40
N HIS A 89 -5.47 5.74 -1.46
CA HIS A 89 -4.32 4.85 -1.57
C HIS A 89 -3.48 5.19 -2.82
N PRO A 90 -2.25 4.67 -2.94
CA PRO A 90 -1.47 4.76 -4.18
C PRO A 90 -2.21 4.20 -5.40
N ALA A 91 -1.92 4.75 -6.58
CA ALA A 91 -2.53 4.34 -7.83
C ALA A 91 -2.05 2.94 -8.27
N THR A 92 -2.99 2.04 -8.58
CA THR A 92 -2.70 0.68 -9.07
C THR A 92 -1.82 0.71 -10.31
N GLU A 93 -2.18 1.51 -11.31
CA GLU A 93 -1.48 1.59 -12.59
C GLU A 93 -0.07 2.13 -12.44
N ALA A 94 0.13 3.11 -11.55
CA ALA A 94 1.45 3.68 -11.29
C ALA A 94 2.37 2.63 -10.67
N LEU A 95 1.87 1.85 -9.71
CA LEU A 95 2.66 0.79 -9.09
C LEU A 95 2.93 -0.36 -10.09
N VAL A 96 1.94 -0.80 -10.86
CA VAL A 96 2.11 -1.82 -11.90
C VAL A 96 3.16 -1.39 -12.93
N ALA A 97 3.11 -0.13 -13.40
CA ALA A 97 4.10 0.42 -14.32
C ALA A 97 5.49 0.49 -13.69
N THR A 98 5.58 0.81 -12.40
CA THR A 98 6.86 0.87 -11.66
C THR A 98 7.53 -0.50 -11.56
N LEU A 99 6.74 -1.56 -11.41
CA LEU A 99 7.24 -2.93 -11.24
C LEU A 99 7.42 -3.69 -12.55
N ALA A 100 6.92 -3.16 -13.68
CA ALA A 100 6.98 -3.82 -14.97
C ALA A 100 8.44 -4.09 -15.40
N GLY A 101 8.73 -5.36 -15.76
CA GLY A 101 10.06 -5.81 -16.13
C GLY A 101 11.05 -6.00 -14.99
N THR A 102 10.62 -5.82 -13.73
CA THR A 102 11.44 -6.11 -12.54
C THR A 102 11.22 -7.56 -12.07
N GLU A 103 11.96 -8.00 -11.05
CA GLU A 103 11.68 -9.29 -10.39
C GLU A 103 10.33 -9.32 -9.66
N HIS A 104 9.73 -8.15 -9.44
CA HIS A 104 8.43 -7.97 -8.79
C HIS A 104 7.31 -7.65 -9.79
N ASP A 105 7.49 -7.93 -11.08
CA ASP A 105 6.47 -7.69 -12.09
C ASP A 105 5.15 -8.39 -11.71
N THR A 106 4.09 -7.59 -11.64
CA THR A 106 2.76 -8.05 -11.23
C THR A 106 2.06 -8.91 -12.29
N GLY A 107 2.51 -8.85 -13.55
CA GLY A 107 1.84 -9.46 -14.69
C GLY A 107 0.48 -8.84 -15.05
N LEU A 108 0.11 -7.72 -14.42
CA LEU A 108 -1.16 -7.04 -14.68
C LEU A 108 -1.11 -6.20 -15.95
N ASP A 109 -2.19 -6.27 -16.73
CA ASP A 109 -2.33 -5.54 -17.99
C ASP A 109 -2.74 -4.07 -17.71
N ILE A 110 -1.78 -3.15 -17.89
CA ILE A 110 -1.99 -1.71 -17.69
C ILE A 110 -3.11 -1.17 -18.58
N LEU A 111 -3.28 -1.65 -19.81
CA LEU A 111 -4.34 -1.16 -20.71
C LEU A 111 -5.73 -1.59 -20.21
N LYS A 112 -5.85 -2.79 -19.63
CA LYS A 112 -7.10 -3.21 -18.99
C LYS A 112 -7.40 -2.38 -17.74
N LEU A 113 -6.37 -2.06 -16.95
CA LEU A 113 -6.52 -1.21 -15.77
C LEU A 113 -6.94 0.22 -16.16
N GLU A 114 -6.36 0.79 -17.22
CA GLU A 114 -6.74 2.11 -17.71
C GLU A 114 -8.22 2.16 -18.15
N ASN A 115 -8.72 1.12 -18.83
CA ASN A 115 -10.14 1.04 -19.18
C ASN A 115 -11.05 1.10 -17.94
N ILE A 116 -10.65 0.44 -16.84
CA ILE A 116 -11.36 0.50 -15.56
C ILE A 116 -11.27 1.91 -14.95
N ALA A 117 -10.10 2.55 -15.01
CA ALA A 117 -9.91 3.92 -14.56
C ALA A 117 -10.73 4.93 -15.37
N ALA A 118 -10.84 4.76 -16.69
CA ALA A 118 -11.67 5.59 -17.55
C ALA A 118 -13.15 5.51 -17.15
N TYR A 119 -13.64 4.30 -16.82
CA TYR A 119 -14.98 4.12 -16.28
C TYR A 119 -15.16 4.85 -14.94
N PHE A 120 -14.26 4.61 -13.97
CA PHE A 120 -14.38 5.20 -12.63
C PHE A 120 -14.18 6.71 -12.62
N ARG A 121 -13.43 7.27 -13.57
CA ARG A 121 -13.28 8.72 -13.77
C ARG A 121 -14.63 9.39 -14.06
N GLU A 122 -15.48 8.76 -14.86
CA GLU A 122 -16.83 9.27 -15.11
C GLU A 122 -17.78 9.00 -13.95
N VAL A 123 -17.63 7.87 -13.24
CA VAL A 123 -18.40 7.57 -12.03
C VAL A 123 -18.13 8.60 -10.93
N ARG A 124 -16.86 8.88 -10.63
CA ARG A 124 -16.43 9.80 -9.56
C ARG A 124 -17.05 11.19 -9.68
N LYS A 125 -17.20 11.70 -10.92
CA LYS A 125 -17.86 13.00 -11.19
C LYS A 125 -19.28 13.08 -10.60
N LYS A 126 -20.03 11.96 -10.58
CA LYS A 126 -21.39 11.89 -10.00
C LYS A 126 -21.40 12.12 -8.49
N TYR A 127 -20.26 11.93 -7.82
CA TYR A 127 -20.10 12.02 -6.37
C TYR A 127 -19.36 13.28 -5.94
N HIS A 128 -19.22 14.28 -6.83
CA HIS A 128 -18.51 15.53 -6.54
C HIS A 128 -18.94 16.19 -5.22
N ALA A 129 -20.23 16.11 -4.86
CA ALA A 129 -20.77 16.68 -3.63
C ALA A 129 -20.15 16.11 -2.33
N PHE A 130 -19.46 14.97 -2.41
CA PHE A 130 -18.86 14.26 -1.27
C PHE A 130 -17.33 14.31 -1.27
N GLU A 131 -16.71 15.02 -2.22
CA GLU A 131 -15.24 15.17 -2.26
C GLU A 131 -14.73 15.97 -1.07
N GLY A 132 -13.62 15.51 -0.48
CA GLY A 132 -12.90 16.27 0.53
C GLY A 132 -12.20 17.50 -0.06
N GLN A 133 -11.70 18.38 0.82
CA GLN A 133 -11.08 19.64 0.40
C GLN A 133 -9.57 19.56 0.21
N LEU A 134 -8.93 18.45 0.60
CA LEU A 134 -7.48 18.26 0.45
C LEU A 134 -7.08 18.33 -1.02
N LYS A 135 -6.03 19.12 -1.28
CA LYS A 135 -5.35 19.18 -2.57
C LYS A 135 -3.87 18.85 -2.35
N GLY A 136 -3.38 17.81 -3.01
CA GLY A 136 -2.03 17.29 -2.77
C GLY A 136 -1.97 16.46 -1.48
N TYR A 137 -0.98 16.73 -0.64
CA TYR A 137 -0.66 15.97 0.56
C TYR A 137 -0.81 16.82 1.83
N ASP A 138 -1.18 16.19 2.94
CA ASP A 138 -1.21 16.81 4.25
C ASP A 138 0.06 16.47 5.04
N SER A 139 0.87 17.47 5.35
CA SER A 139 2.14 17.32 6.08
C SER A 139 2.03 17.63 7.57
N ARG A 140 0.83 17.91 8.08
CA ARG A 140 0.57 18.24 9.50
C ARG A 140 0.33 16.97 10.31
#